data_AF-A0A433CWY5-F1
#
_entry.id   AF-A0A433CWY5-F1
#
_cell.length_a   1.000
_cell.length_b   1.000
_cell.length_c   1.000
_cell.angle_alpha   90.00
_cell.angle_beta   90.00
_cell.angle_gamma   90.00
#
_symmetry.space_group_name_H-M   'P 1'
#
loop_
_entity.id
_entity.type
_entity.pdbx_description
1 polymer ?
#
loop_
_entity_poly.entity_id
_entity_poly.type
_entity_poly.pdbx_seq_one_letter_code
_entity_poly.pdbx_strand_id
1 'polypeptide(L)'
;MTDIKLNCLVLGENPDDKTFPITIDKNLLIGELKEAIKGKKFLTFAQTEANMINLWKVLIPTDDDEDAKYGILSEGREVDIEEELEGEKPKSSFSIARYWPAPPQSHIHVIVKGISRQLTERRLLMLRPPSLSYTSDSQRKKKSKTTTKSNWARTPVSVIHWQNFIHQAGRMALDDTTPQYDEPTF
;
A
#
# COMPACT_ATOMS: atom_id res chain seq x y z
N MET A 1 12.75 27.50 20.22
CA MET A 1 11.84 26.57 19.53
C MET A 1 12.17 26.62 18.06
N THR A 2 12.51 25.46 17.50
CA THR A 2 12.87 25.28 16.07
C THR A 2 11.76 24.53 15.35
N ASP A 3 10.53 24.75 15.77
CA ASP A 3 9.37 24.02 15.28
C ASP A 3 9.02 24.48 13.88
N ILE A 4 8.65 23.53 13.04
CA ILE A 4 8.12 23.78 11.70
C ILE A 4 6.70 23.23 11.60
N LYS A 5 5.90 23.88 10.76
CA LYS A 5 4.55 23.44 10.43
C LYS A 5 4.59 22.81 9.04
N LEU A 6 4.16 21.55 8.95
CA LEU A 6 4.06 20.80 7.72
C LEU A 6 2.60 20.43 7.45
N ASN A 7 2.08 20.75 6.27
CA ASN A 7 0.80 20.25 5.79
C ASN A 7 1.01 18.88 5.15
N CYS A 8 0.27 17.89 5.65
CA CYS A 8 0.33 16.51 5.22
C CYS A 8 -0.99 16.10 4.57
N LEU A 9 -0.91 15.25 3.55
CA LEU A 9 -2.04 14.64 2.88
C LEU A 9 -1.82 13.13 2.77
N VAL A 10 -2.87 12.33 2.99
CA VAL A 10 -2.80 10.89 2.73
C VAL A 10 -3.10 10.64 1.25
N LEU A 11 -2.28 9.82 0.59
CA LEU A 11 -2.47 9.51 -0.83
C LEU A 11 -3.87 8.93 -1.07
N GLY A 12 -4.60 9.50 -2.04
CA GLY A 12 -5.97 9.12 -2.39
C GLY A 12 -7.06 9.84 -1.59
N GLU A 13 -6.71 10.69 -0.63
CA GLU A 13 -7.65 11.63 0.00
C GLU A 13 -7.70 12.96 -0.79
N ASN A 14 -8.86 13.62 -0.80
CA ASN A 14 -9.01 14.92 -1.45
C ASN A 14 -8.17 16.00 -0.71
N PRO A 15 -7.26 16.73 -1.40
CA PRO A 15 -6.46 17.80 -0.81
C PRO A 15 -7.27 18.88 -0.08
N ASP A 16 -8.45 19.28 -0.58
CA ASP A 16 -9.24 20.39 -0.01
C ASP A 16 -9.66 20.15 1.45
N ASP A 17 -10.23 18.96 1.70
CA ASP A 17 -10.88 18.65 2.97
C ASP A 17 -9.99 17.87 3.95
N LYS A 18 -8.99 17.16 3.41
CA LYS A 18 -8.26 16.12 4.17
C LYS A 18 -6.83 16.48 4.48
N THR A 19 -6.33 17.60 3.97
CA THR A 19 -5.02 18.15 4.35
C THR A 19 -5.02 18.50 5.84
N PHE A 20 -3.97 18.07 6.54
CA PHE A 20 -3.86 18.29 7.98
C PHE A 20 -2.47 18.82 8.35
N PRO A 21 -2.38 19.85 9.21
CA PRO A 21 -1.10 20.39 9.63
C PRO A 21 -0.47 19.54 10.75
N ILE A 22 0.85 19.45 10.78
CA ILE A 22 1.67 18.90 11.87
C ILE A 22 2.69 19.93 12.29
N THR A 23 2.85 20.11 13.60
CA THR A 23 3.91 20.92 14.19
C THR A 23 4.92 19.97 14.82
N ILE A 24 6.19 20.07 14.42
CA ILE A 24 7.27 19.20 14.90
C ILE A 24 8.59 19.98 14.92
N ASP A 25 9.50 19.65 15.84
CA ASP A 25 10.84 20.23 15.84
C ASP A 25 11.62 19.76 14.61
N LYS A 26 12.14 20.72 13.83
CA LYS A 26 12.88 20.45 12.59
C LYS A 26 14.20 19.69 12.81
N ASN A 27 14.73 19.70 14.03
CA ASN A 27 15.97 18.99 14.37
C ASN A 27 15.75 17.48 14.56
N LEU A 28 14.50 17.06 14.72
CA LEU A 28 14.15 15.64 14.87
C LEU A 28 14.31 14.88 13.56
N LEU A 29 14.33 13.56 13.68
CA LEU A 29 14.48 12.65 12.55
C LEU A 29 13.16 12.46 11.81
N ILE A 30 13.25 12.10 10.53
CA ILE A 30 12.09 11.74 9.70
C ILE A 30 11.33 10.54 10.30
N GLY A 31 12.00 9.66 11.05
CA GLY A 31 11.33 8.59 11.79
C GLY A 31 10.28 9.10 12.79
N GLU A 32 10.59 10.17 13.53
CA GLU A 32 9.67 10.76 14.50
C GLU A 32 8.51 11.50 13.82
N LEU A 33 8.75 12.07 12.62
CA LEU A 33 7.68 12.61 11.80
C LEU A 33 6.65 11.53 11.43
N LYS A 34 7.09 10.30 11.13
CA LYS A 34 6.17 9.19 10.84
C LYS A 34 5.31 8.82 12.06
N GLU A 35 5.91 8.83 13.24
CA GLU A 35 5.17 8.58 14.49
C GLU A 35 4.15 9.69 14.79
N ALA A 36 4.55 10.96 14.60
CA ALA A 36 3.64 12.09 14.75
C ALA A 36 2.45 12.03 13.78
N ILE A 37 2.70 11.67 12.50
CA ILE A 37 1.66 11.46 11.49
C ILE A 37 0.70 10.34 11.91
N LYS A 38 1.26 9.21 12.35
CA LYS A 38 0.46 8.08 12.83
C LYS A 38 -0.41 8.48 14.03
N GLY A 39 0.13 9.25 14.97
CA GLY A 39 -0.61 9.77 16.13
C GLY A 39 -1.78 10.66 15.72
N LYS A 40 -1.59 11.54 14.73
CA LYS A 40 -2.66 12.43 14.23
C LYS A 40 -3.76 11.69 13.47
N LYS A 41 -3.39 10.75 12.60
CA LYS A 41 -4.32 9.95 11.78
C LYS A 41 -4.39 8.51 12.30
N PHE A 42 -4.60 8.36 13.61
CA PHE A 42 -4.55 7.06 14.28
C PHE A 42 -5.58 6.07 13.74
N LEU A 43 -6.76 6.54 13.32
CA LEU A 43 -7.79 5.68 12.71
C LEU A 43 -7.33 5.15 11.35
N THR A 44 -6.79 6.02 10.51
CA THR A 44 -6.31 5.68 9.16
C THR A 44 -5.12 4.71 9.21
N PHE A 45 -4.23 4.89 10.19
CA PHE A 45 -3.00 4.10 10.35
C PHE A 45 -3.04 3.14 11.54
N ALA A 46 -4.23 2.79 12.05
CA ALA A 46 -4.39 1.97 13.26
C ALA A 46 -3.65 0.62 13.15
N GLN A 47 -3.73 0.00 11.99
CA GLN A 47 -3.14 -1.31 11.69
C GLN A 47 -1.78 -1.20 10.98
N THR A 48 -1.27 0.01 10.76
CA THR A 48 -0.01 0.26 10.05
C THR A 48 1.07 0.65 11.06
N GLU A 49 2.19 -0.07 11.06
CA GLU A 49 3.36 0.33 11.83
C GLU A 49 3.93 1.64 11.28
N ALA A 50 4.49 2.51 12.14
CA ALA A 50 5.06 3.79 11.70
C ALA A 50 6.16 3.59 10.63
N ASN A 51 6.92 2.50 10.72
CA ASN A 51 7.94 2.13 9.74
C ASN A 51 7.39 1.79 8.36
N MET A 52 6.13 1.34 8.29
CA MET A 52 5.43 0.98 7.05
C MET A 52 4.77 2.20 6.38
N ILE A 53 4.88 3.37 6.99
CA ILE A 53 4.45 4.63 6.40
C ILE A 53 5.57 5.16 5.50
N ASN A 54 5.28 5.27 4.20
CA ASN A 54 6.15 6.00 3.28
C ASN A 54 5.74 7.47 3.29
N LEU A 55 6.73 8.33 3.50
CA LEU A 55 6.59 9.76 3.32
C LEU A 55 7.18 10.13 1.97
N TRP A 56 6.61 11.14 1.35
CA TRP A 56 7.10 11.75 0.13
C TRP A 56 7.11 13.26 0.33
N LYS A 57 8.25 13.88 0.05
CA LYS A 57 8.38 15.32 0.03
C LYS A 57 7.88 15.83 -1.31
N VAL A 58 6.91 16.73 -1.24
CA VAL A 58 6.35 17.41 -2.40
C VAL A 58 6.28 18.90 -2.12
N LEU A 59 6.07 19.67 -3.19
CA LEU A 59 5.80 21.09 -3.12
C LEU A 59 4.63 21.37 -4.05
N ILE A 60 3.42 21.30 -3.50
CA ILE A 60 2.17 21.47 -4.27
C ILE A 60 1.41 22.64 -3.65
N PRO A 61 1.23 23.75 -4.38
CA PRO A 61 0.42 24.88 -3.90
C PRO A 61 -1.01 24.43 -3.61
N THR A 62 -1.62 25.01 -2.58
CA THR A 62 -3.04 24.78 -2.24
C THR A 62 -3.92 25.97 -2.61
N ASP A 63 -3.31 27.10 -2.98
CA ASP A 63 -3.99 28.33 -3.36
C ASP A 63 -4.08 28.50 -4.90
N ASP A 64 -3.55 27.54 -5.66
CA ASP A 64 -3.50 27.56 -7.13
C ASP A 64 -4.18 26.30 -7.67
N ASP A 65 -5.46 26.44 -8.04
CA ASP A 65 -6.26 25.35 -8.61
C ASP A 65 -5.86 25.01 -10.06
N GLU A 66 -5.05 25.86 -10.72
CA GLU A 66 -4.55 25.62 -12.08
C GLU A 66 -3.27 24.76 -12.10
N ASP A 67 -2.69 24.48 -10.93
CA ASP A 67 -1.53 23.61 -10.81
C ASP A 67 -1.86 22.18 -11.26
N ALA A 68 -1.12 21.70 -12.26
CA ALA A 68 -1.28 20.34 -12.79
C ALA A 68 -1.16 19.27 -11.70
N LYS A 69 -0.25 19.47 -10.74
CA LYS A 69 -0.03 18.56 -9.60
C LYS A 69 -1.22 18.54 -8.64
N TYR A 70 -1.91 19.68 -8.49
CA TYR A 70 -3.12 19.78 -7.67
C TYR A 70 -4.28 19.03 -8.33
N GLY A 71 -4.47 19.23 -9.63
CA GLY A 71 -5.46 18.51 -10.44
C GLY A 71 -5.29 16.98 -10.36
N ILE A 72 -4.05 16.49 -10.48
CA ILE A 72 -3.75 15.05 -10.38
C ILE A 72 -4.16 14.47 -9.01
N LEU A 73 -4.00 15.23 -7.92
CA LEU A 73 -4.40 14.80 -6.59
C LEU A 73 -5.92 14.80 -6.38
N SER A 74 -6.63 15.77 -6.98
CA SER A 74 -8.09 15.89 -6.83
C SER A 74 -8.85 14.84 -7.66
N GLU A 75 -8.26 14.33 -8.75
CA GLU A 75 -8.84 13.27 -9.58
C GLU A 75 -8.96 11.90 -8.87
N GLY A 76 -8.24 11.69 -7.76
CA GLY A 76 -8.38 10.47 -6.94
C GLY A 76 -7.94 9.17 -7.64
N ARG A 77 -7.15 9.26 -8.72
CA ARG A 77 -6.59 8.11 -9.45
C ARG A 77 -5.36 7.53 -8.75
N GLU A 78 -4.84 6.40 -9.25
CA GLU A 78 -3.55 5.89 -8.79
C GLU A 78 -2.44 6.78 -9.36
N VAL A 79 -1.77 7.53 -8.48
CA VAL A 79 -0.75 8.52 -8.83
C VAL A 79 0.64 7.97 -8.51
N ASP A 80 1.55 8.05 -9.48
CA ASP A 80 2.97 7.87 -9.21
C ASP A 80 3.54 9.16 -8.59
N ILE A 81 3.85 9.11 -7.31
CA ILE A 81 4.31 10.29 -6.57
C ILE A 81 5.69 10.74 -7.05
N GLU A 82 6.54 9.82 -7.51
CA GLU A 82 7.90 10.16 -7.91
C GLU A 82 7.91 10.86 -9.27
N GLU A 83 7.18 10.32 -10.25
CA GLU A 83 7.14 10.86 -11.61
C GLU A 83 6.13 12.00 -11.78
N GLU A 84 4.90 11.83 -11.31
CA GLU A 84 3.81 12.79 -11.59
C GLU A 84 3.82 13.99 -10.62
N LEU A 85 4.26 13.80 -9.39
CA LEU A 85 4.29 14.85 -8.36
C LEU A 85 5.71 15.37 -8.07
N GLU A 86 6.71 14.87 -8.79
CA GLU A 86 8.13 15.15 -8.58
C GLU A 86 8.54 14.92 -7.10
N GLY A 87 7.99 13.86 -6.52
CA GLY A 87 8.12 13.57 -5.10
C GLY A 87 9.48 12.99 -4.75
N GLU A 88 10.16 13.61 -3.80
CA GLU A 88 11.41 13.10 -3.25
C GLU A 88 11.13 12.21 -2.02
N LYS A 89 11.66 10.98 -1.98
CA LYS A 89 11.50 10.11 -0.80
C LYS A 89 12.53 10.45 0.29
N PRO A 90 12.13 11.04 1.45
CA PRO A 90 13.05 11.35 2.53
C PRO A 90 13.52 10.08 3.23
N LYS A 91 14.80 10.05 3.63
CA LYS A 91 15.36 8.94 4.41
C LYS A 91 15.09 9.14 5.90
N SER A 92 14.67 8.08 6.58
CA SER A 92 14.32 8.11 8.02
C SER A 92 15.45 8.60 8.93
N SER A 93 16.71 8.37 8.55
CA SER A 93 17.90 8.71 9.35
C SER A 93 18.34 10.18 9.25
N PHE A 94 17.70 10.99 8.40
CA PHE A 94 18.03 12.41 8.30
C PHE A 94 17.06 13.26 9.13
N SER A 95 17.53 14.47 9.45
CA SER A 95 16.70 15.46 10.11
C SER A 95 15.65 16.03 9.16
N ILE A 96 14.53 16.45 9.73
CA ILE A 96 13.43 17.06 8.99
C ILE A 96 13.89 18.37 8.32
N ALA A 97 14.72 19.16 9.01
CA ALA A 97 15.29 20.41 8.49
C ALA A 97 16.07 20.25 7.19
N ARG A 98 16.64 19.07 6.92
CA ARG A 98 17.36 18.79 5.67
C ARG A 98 16.43 18.83 4.46
N TYR A 99 15.19 18.40 4.66
CA TYR A 99 14.18 18.30 3.61
C TYR A 99 13.27 19.54 3.56
N TRP A 100 12.92 20.09 4.72
CA TRP A 100 12.08 21.27 4.87
C TRP A 100 12.75 22.32 5.76
N PRO A 101 13.76 23.05 5.26
CA PRO A 101 14.42 24.10 6.04
C PRO A 101 13.50 25.30 6.31
N ALA A 102 12.65 25.64 5.33
CA ALA A 102 11.68 26.72 5.39
C ALA A 102 10.46 26.40 4.49
N PRO A 103 9.52 25.57 4.97
CA PRO A 103 8.34 25.19 4.18
C PRO A 103 7.38 26.40 3.99
N PRO A 104 6.89 26.66 2.75
CA PRO A 104 5.91 27.73 2.50
C PRO A 104 4.52 27.40 3.06
N GLN A 105 3.78 28.39 3.56
CA GLN A 105 2.61 28.12 4.40
C GLN A 105 1.41 27.48 3.67
N SER A 106 1.16 27.85 2.40
CA SER A 106 0.00 27.42 1.61
C SER A 106 0.31 26.28 0.63
N HIS A 107 1.08 25.29 1.07
CA HIS A 107 1.44 24.16 0.22
C HIS A 107 1.27 22.85 0.96
N ILE A 108 1.01 21.79 0.22
CA ILE A 108 1.16 20.41 0.69
C ILE A 108 2.65 20.09 0.64
N HIS A 109 3.20 19.68 1.78
CA HIS A 109 4.62 19.39 1.94
C HIS A 109 4.93 17.90 1.95
N VAL A 110 3.98 17.11 2.46
CA VAL A 110 4.17 15.68 2.70
C VAL A 110 2.98 14.91 2.17
N ILE A 111 3.24 13.95 1.29
CA ILE A 111 2.28 12.92 0.92
C ILE A 111 2.60 11.65 1.70
N VAL A 112 1.58 11.11 2.35
CA VAL A 112 1.65 9.93 3.21
C VAL A 112 1.03 8.75 2.47
N LYS A 113 1.86 7.76 2.13
CA LYS A 113 1.42 6.49 1.54
C LYS A 113 1.60 5.38 2.55
N GLY A 114 0.50 4.84 3.06
CA GLY A 114 0.55 3.65 3.91
C GLY A 114 0.84 2.40 3.09
N ILE A 115 1.90 1.66 3.42
CA ILE A 115 2.05 0.29 2.91
C ILE A 115 1.16 -0.60 3.79
N SER A 116 -0.06 -0.88 3.32
CA SER A 116 -0.89 -1.89 3.96
C SER A 116 -0.31 -3.28 3.65
N ARG A 117 -0.01 -4.06 4.69
CA ARG A 117 0.25 -5.52 4.55
C ARG A 117 -1.04 -6.27 4.18
N GLN A 118 -2.20 -5.65 4.37
CA GLN A 118 -3.44 -6.20 3.85
C GLN A 118 -3.46 -5.91 2.35
N LEU A 119 -3.21 -6.97 1.59
CA LEU A 119 -3.61 -7.04 0.20
C LEU A 119 -5.09 -6.65 0.17
N THR A 120 -5.41 -5.54 -0.50
CA THR A 120 -6.80 -5.19 -0.77
C THR A 120 -7.46 -6.36 -1.49
N GLU A 121 -8.77 -6.53 -1.37
CA GLU A 121 -9.48 -7.63 -2.05
C GLU A 121 -9.14 -7.66 -3.55
N ARG A 122 -9.01 -6.50 -4.21
CA ARG A 122 -8.50 -6.38 -5.57
C ARG A 122 -7.08 -6.93 -5.75
N ARG A 123 -6.13 -6.62 -4.85
CA ARG A 123 -4.77 -7.18 -4.88
C ARG A 123 -4.75 -8.67 -4.58
N LEU A 124 -5.61 -9.17 -3.70
CA LEU A 124 -5.78 -10.61 -3.45
C LEU A 124 -6.33 -11.32 -4.69
N LEU A 125 -7.31 -10.73 -5.37
CA LEU A 125 -7.88 -11.27 -6.61
C LEU A 125 -6.88 -11.25 -7.78
N MET A 126 -5.90 -10.34 -7.75
CA MET A 126 -4.81 -10.27 -8.73
C MET A 126 -3.65 -11.24 -8.42
N LEU A 127 -3.57 -11.79 -7.21
CA LEU A 127 -2.55 -12.77 -6.85
C LEU A 127 -2.96 -14.17 -7.29
N ARG A 128 -2.10 -14.82 -8.08
CA ARG A 128 -2.31 -16.19 -8.54
C ARG A 128 -2.32 -17.15 -7.34
N PRO A 129 -3.34 -17.99 -7.16
CA PRO A 129 -3.24 -19.09 -6.19
C PRO A 129 -2.09 -20.03 -6.60
N PRO A 130 -1.32 -20.59 -5.64
CA PRO A 130 -0.30 -21.58 -5.96
C PRO A 130 -0.93 -22.69 -6.80
N SER A 131 -0.29 -23.04 -7.91
CA SER A 131 -0.81 -24.05 -8.84
C SER A 131 -1.13 -25.32 -8.06
N LEU A 132 -2.42 -25.68 -7.97
CA LEU A 132 -2.82 -27.01 -7.58
C LEU A 132 -2.23 -27.98 -8.62
N SER A 133 -1.08 -28.57 -8.31
CA SER A 133 -0.50 -29.60 -9.15
C SER A 133 -1.45 -30.80 -9.11
N TYR A 134 -2.29 -30.94 -10.14
CA TYR A 134 -3.02 -32.16 -10.37
C TYR A 134 -2.01 -33.23 -10.80
N THR A 135 -1.96 -34.33 -10.05
CA THR A 135 -1.14 -35.49 -10.40
C THR A 135 -1.57 -36.02 -11.77
N SER A 136 -0.63 -36.22 -12.69
CA SER A 136 -0.91 -36.70 -14.05
C SER A 136 -1.67 -38.04 -14.04
N ASP A 137 -2.70 -38.14 -14.88
CA ASP A 137 -3.65 -39.26 -15.02
C ASP A 137 -3.03 -40.64 -15.40
N SER A 138 -1.71 -40.73 -15.61
CA SER A 138 -1.03 -41.94 -16.08
C SER A 138 -0.96 -43.10 -15.06
N GLN A 139 -1.37 -42.89 -13.80
CA GLN A 139 -1.40 -43.94 -12.77
C GLN A 139 -2.76 -44.66 -12.65
N ARG A 140 -3.76 -44.37 -13.50
CA ARG A 140 -5.11 -44.92 -13.34
C ARG A 140 -5.33 -46.23 -14.12
N LYS A 141 -4.83 -47.36 -13.60
CA LYS A 141 -5.32 -48.71 -13.99
C LYS A 141 -6.14 -49.35 -12.87
N LYS A 142 -7.48 -49.33 -13.00
CA LYS A 142 -8.39 -50.49 -12.89
C LYS A 142 -9.86 -50.04 -13.06
N LYS A 143 -10.59 -50.76 -13.92
CA LYS A 143 -11.99 -50.53 -14.29
C LYS A 143 -12.94 -51.06 -13.20
N SER A 144 -13.97 -50.28 -12.82
CA SER A 144 -15.21 -50.75 -12.18
C SER A 144 -16.41 -49.92 -12.67
N LYS A 145 -17.55 -50.57 -12.91
CA LYS A 145 -18.74 -50.08 -13.64
C LYS A 145 -19.72 -49.23 -12.77
N THR A 146 -20.09 -48.07 -13.32
CA THR A 146 -21.23 -47.14 -13.19
C THR A 146 -22.25 -47.18 -12.03
N THR A 147 -22.39 -46.08 -11.27
CA THR A 147 -23.56 -45.13 -11.32
C THR A 147 -23.30 -43.92 -10.40
N THR A 148 -23.68 -42.71 -10.84
CA THR A 148 -23.01 -41.42 -10.61
C THR A 148 -22.68 -41.05 -9.15
N LYS A 149 -21.45 -41.37 -8.74
CA LYS A 149 -20.71 -40.78 -7.62
C LYS A 149 -19.48 -40.07 -8.21
N SER A 150 -19.37 -38.76 -8.06
CA SER A 150 -18.15 -38.04 -8.44
C SER A 150 -17.04 -38.42 -7.47
N ASN A 151 -16.25 -39.45 -7.80
CA ASN A 151 -15.14 -39.97 -6.99
C ASN A 151 -13.97 -38.98 -6.78
N TRP A 152 -14.10 -37.72 -7.23
CA TRP A 152 -13.18 -36.61 -6.98
C TRP A 152 -13.73 -35.58 -5.99
N ALA A 153 -14.98 -35.75 -5.51
CA ALA A 153 -15.50 -34.97 -4.40
C ALA A 153 -14.85 -35.48 -3.11
N ARG A 154 -13.63 -35.00 -2.84
CA ARG A 154 -13.04 -35.14 -1.51
C ARG A 154 -13.90 -34.29 -0.58
N THR A 155 -14.61 -34.91 0.36
CA THR A 155 -15.37 -34.19 1.37
C THR A 155 -14.37 -33.28 2.10
N PRO A 156 -14.59 -31.97 2.18
CA PRO A 156 -13.66 -31.08 2.87
C PRO A 156 -13.51 -31.56 4.31
N VAL A 157 -12.28 -31.88 4.71
CA VAL A 157 -11.98 -32.45 6.05
C VAL A 157 -12.35 -31.43 7.15
N SER A 158 -12.32 -30.15 6.81
CA SER A 158 -12.95 -29.07 7.57
C SER A 158 -13.23 -27.91 6.61
N VAL A 159 -14.28 -27.12 6.91
CA VAL A 159 -14.53 -25.85 6.24
C VAL A 159 -14.04 -24.76 7.18
N ILE A 160 -13.02 -24.03 6.76
CA ILE A 160 -12.47 -22.92 7.51
C ILE A 160 -13.24 -21.66 7.12
N HIS A 161 -13.70 -20.90 8.10
CA HIS A 161 -14.39 -19.63 7.85
C HIS A 161 -13.44 -18.65 7.13
N TRP A 162 -13.96 -17.86 6.20
CA TRP A 162 -13.17 -17.02 5.28
C TRP A 162 -12.11 -16.15 5.99
N GLN A 163 -12.45 -15.55 7.13
CA GLN A 163 -11.54 -14.74 7.96
C GLN A 163 -10.32 -15.53 8.48
N ASN A 164 -10.48 -16.83 8.79
CA ASN A 164 -9.40 -17.66 9.32
C ASN A 164 -8.45 -18.14 8.20
N PHE A 165 -8.94 -18.26 6.96
CA PHE A 165 -8.12 -18.63 5.80
C PHE A 165 -7.10 -17.55 5.42
N ILE A 166 -7.51 -16.27 5.46
CA ILE A 166 -6.65 -15.12 5.13
C ILE A 166 -5.39 -15.10 6.00
N HIS A 167 -5.51 -15.45 7.28
CA HIS A 167 -4.38 -15.55 8.21
C HIS A 167 -3.37 -16.65 7.83
N GLN A 168 -3.81 -17.76 7.24
CA GLN A 168 -2.92 -18.84 6.82
C GLN A 168 -2.20 -18.54 5.49
N ALA A 169 -2.92 -17.95 4.52
CA ALA A 169 -2.35 -17.61 3.22
C ALA A 169 -1.16 -16.64 3.32
N GLY A 170 -1.19 -15.72 4.29
CA GLY A 170 -0.09 -14.79 4.56
C GLY A 170 1.24 -15.43 5.00
N ARG A 171 1.26 -16.74 5.31
CA ARG A 171 2.48 -17.47 5.71
C ARG A 171 3.14 -18.27 4.58
N MET A 172 2.49 -18.43 3.42
CA MET A 172 2.92 -19.40 2.40
C MET A 172 3.75 -18.82 1.23
N ALA A 173 3.80 -17.51 1.06
CA ALA A 173 4.50 -16.89 -0.07
C ALA A 173 5.88 -16.35 0.35
N LEU A 174 6.95 -17.11 0.15
CA LEU A 174 8.31 -16.54 0.19
C LEU A 174 9.38 -17.17 -0.73
N ASP A 175 9.14 -18.29 -1.42
CA ASP A 175 10.28 -19.09 -1.93
C ASP A 175 10.45 -19.19 -3.46
N ASP A 176 9.64 -18.57 -4.31
CA ASP A 176 9.85 -18.70 -5.77
C ASP A 176 9.58 -17.40 -6.55
N THR A 177 10.65 -16.81 -7.11
CA THR A 177 10.66 -15.46 -7.73
C THR A 177 11.17 -15.49 -9.17
N THR A 178 10.61 -16.38 -10.01
CA THR A 178 10.92 -16.39 -11.45
C THR A 178 9.66 -16.17 -12.29
N PRO A 179 9.58 -15.10 -13.11
CA PRO A 179 8.47 -14.87 -14.03
C PRO A 179 8.59 -15.82 -15.23
N GLN A 180 7.51 -16.55 -15.56
CA GLN A 180 7.54 -17.64 -16.54
C GLN A 180 6.84 -17.32 -17.87
N TYR A 181 6.29 -16.11 -18.07
CA TYR A 181 5.64 -15.76 -19.33
C TYR A 181 5.79 -14.27 -19.65
N ASP A 182 5.91 -13.98 -20.94
CA ASP A 182 6.00 -12.63 -21.47
C ASP A 182 4.60 -12.03 -21.72
N GLU A 183 4.56 -10.69 -21.68
CA GLU A 183 3.37 -9.87 -21.82
C GLU A 183 2.81 -9.92 -23.25
N PRO A 184 1.49 -10.11 -23.45
CA PRO A 184 0.90 -10.06 -24.78
C PRO A 184 0.71 -8.61 -25.23
N THR A 185 1.30 -8.28 -26.38
CA THR A 185 1.04 -7.04 -27.11
C THR A 185 -0.25 -7.15 -27.91
N PHE A 186 -1.14 -6.16 -27.73
CA PHE A 186 -2.36 -5.97 -28.53
C PHE A 186 -2.13 -4.98 -29.67
#